data_AF-A0A1I7J8H3-F1
#
_entry.id   AF-A0A1I7J8H3-F1
#
_cell.length_a   1.000
_cell.length_b   1.000
_cell.length_c   1.000
_cell.angle_alpha   90.00
_cell.angle_beta   90.00
_cell.angle_gamma   90.00
#
_symmetry.space_group_name_H-M   'P 1'
#
loop_
_entity.id
_entity.type
_entity.pdbx_description
1 polymer ?
#
loop_
_entity_poly.entity_id
_entity_poly.type
_entity_poly.pdbx_seq_one_letter_code
_entity_poly.pdbx_strand_id
1 'polypeptide(L)'
;MAARTLTYALVASLAANAALGWSWLGQRDAATAARLQRDQALSDASACSDAVEDLREQANKRAQAAAPARRAAASAAQDLAARADHTLRQAPSNPADTCASMQALGDKWLQGRAQ
;
A
#
# COMPACT_ATOMS: atom_id res chain seq x y z
N MET A 1 68.31 -38.44 -23.74
CA MET A 1 67.97 -37.27 -22.89
C MET A 1 66.80 -36.44 -23.44
N ALA A 2 66.78 -36.10 -24.73
CA ALA A 2 65.73 -35.26 -25.35
C ALA A 2 64.27 -35.76 -25.21
N ALA A 3 64.03 -37.07 -25.31
CA ALA A 3 62.68 -37.63 -25.19
C ALA A 3 62.09 -37.43 -23.78
N ARG A 4 62.93 -37.56 -22.73
CA ARG A 4 62.51 -37.44 -21.33
C ARG A 4 62.17 -35.98 -20.98
N THR A 5 62.95 -35.02 -21.48
CA THR A 5 62.66 -33.59 -21.34
C THR A 5 61.38 -33.18 -22.05
N LEU A 6 61.08 -33.76 -23.23
CA LEU A 6 59.85 -33.48 -23.97
C LEU A 6 58.61 -33.96 -23.20
N THR A 7 58.68 -35.17 -22.61
CA THR A 7 57.58 -35.70 -21.79
C THR A 7 57.31 -34.81 -20.58
N TYR A 8 58.34 -34.34 -19.88
CA TYR A 8 58.15 -33.42 -18.75
C TYR A 8 57.53 -32.10 -19.17
N ALA A 9 57.93 -31.52 -20.30
CA ALA A 9 57.35 -30.29 -20.82
C ALA A 9 55.86 -30.44 -21.16
N LEU A 10 55.47 -31.57 -21.78
CA LEU A 10 54.07 -31.86 -22.10
C LEU A 10 53.22 -32.03 -20.84
N VAL A 11 53.71 -32.78 -19.85
CA VAL A 11 52.99 -32.97 -18.58
C VAL A 11 52.82 -31.63 -17.85
N ALA A 12 53.86 -30.80 -17.81
CA ALA A 12 53.78 -29.47 -17.20
C ALA A 12 52.76 -28.58 -17.92
N SER A 13 52.73 -28.61 -19.26
CA SER A 13 51.76 -27.85 -20.05
C SER A 13 50.32 -28.29 -19.80
N LEU A 14 50.06 -29.60 -19.76
CA LEU A 14 48.74 -30.14 -19.46
C LEU A 14 48.27 -29.76 -18.05
N ALA A 15 49.15 -29.86 -17.06
CA ALA A 15 48.84 -29.47 -15.69
C ALA A 15 48.51 -27.97 -15.58
N ALA A 16 49.28 -27.11 -16.27
CA ALA A 16 49.02 -25.67 -16.30
C ALA A 16 47.68 -25.34 -16.96
N ASN A 17 47.35 -25.98 -18.09
CA ASN A 17 46.06 -25.78 -18.75
C ASN A 17 44.89 -26.27 -17.90
N ALA A 18 45.05 -27.42 -17.23
CA ALA A 18 44.02 -27.93 -16.33
C ALA A 18 43.78 -26.98 -15.14
N ALA A 19 44.83 -26.44 -14.53
CA ALA A 19 44.73 -25.47 -13.44
C ALA A 19 44.05 -24.16 -13.90
N LEU A 20 44.44 -23.65 -15.07
CA LEU A 20 43.82 -22.46 -15.66
C LEU A 20 42.33 -22.71 -15.96
N GLY A 21 42.00 -23.83 -16.60
CA GLY A 21 40.61 -24.21 -16.88
C GLY A 21 39.76 -24.31 -15.62
N TRP A 22 40.29 -24.92 -14.55
CA TRP A 22 39.61 -25.02 -13.27
C TRP A 22 39.34 -23.65 -12.63
N SER A 23 40.35 -22.78 -12.61
CA SER A 23 40.21 -21.42 -12.07
C SER A 23 39.21 -20.57 -12.86
N TRP A 24 39.20 -20.70 -14.20
CA TRP A 24 38.24 -20.01 -15.05
C TRP A 24 36.81 -20.49 -14.82
N LEU A 25 36.60 -21.81 -14.70
CA LEU A 25 35.28 -22.36 -14.38
C LEU A 25 34.77 -21.82 -13.04
N GLY A 26 35.61 -21.81 -12.00
CA GLY A 26 35.25 -21.25 -10.70
C GLY A 26 34.85 -19.77 -10.78
N GLN A 27 35.62 -18.95 -11.51
CA GLN A 27 35.29 -17.53 -11.70
C GLN A 27 34.00 -17.34 -12.51
N ARG A 28 33.79 -18.14 -13.56
CA ARG A 28 32.60 -18.08 -14.40
C ARG A 28 31.34 -18.43 -13.61
N ASP A 29 31.42 -19.48 -12.80
CA ASP A 29 30.27 -19.93 -12.01
C ASP A 29 29.95 -18.90 -10.91
N ALA A 30 30.98 -18.31 -10.26
CA ALA A 30 30.79 -17.21 -9.33
C ALA A 30 30.16 -15.96 -9.98
N ALA A 31 30.62 -15.58 -11.17
CA ALA A 31 30.04 -14.46 -11.92
C ALA A 31 28.58 -14.75 -12.35
N THR A 32 28.28 -16.00 -12.70
CA THR A 32 26.93 -16.43 -13.07
C THR A 32 25.99 -16.39 -11.85
N ALA A 33 26.45 -16.91 -10.71
CA ALA A 33 25.71 -16.84 -9.45
C ALA A 33 25.43 -15.40 -9.01
N ALA A 34 26.43 -14.51 -9.11
CA ALA A 34 26.27 -13.10 -8.77
C ALA A 34 25.25 -12.39 -9.68
N ARG A 35 25.25 -12.69 -10.99
CA ARG A 35 24.24 -12.16 -11.93
C ARG A 35 22.85 -12.65 -11.58
N LEU A 36 22.69 -13.94 -11.32
CA LEU A 36 21.40 -14.51 -10.94
C LEU A 36 20.86 -13.89 -9.65
N GLN A 37 21.71 -13.71 -8.64
CA GLN A 37 21.33 -13.05 -7.38
C GLN A 37 20.90 -11.60 -7.61
N ARG A 38 21.64 -10.84 -8.43
CA ARG A 38 21.28 -9.47 -8.78
C ARG A 38 19.94 -9.42 -9.52
N ASP A 39 19.76 -10.26 -10.53
CA ASP A 39 18.56 -10.25 -11.37
C ASP A 39 17.34 -10.67 -10.55
N GLN A 40 17.49 -11.63 -9.63
CA GLN A 40 16.46 -11.98 -8.65
C GLN A 40 16.12 -10.80 -7.75
N ALA A 41 17.11 -10.12 -7.17
CA ALA A 41 16.88 -8.97 -6.31
C ALA A 41 16.17 -7.81 -7.05
N LEU A 42 16.51 -7.59 -8.32
CA LEU A 42 15.82 -6.61 -9.18
C LEU A 42 14.37 -7.03 -9.45
N SER A 43 14.14 -8.31 -9.74
CA SER A 43 12.81 -8.86 -9.93
C SER A 43 11.95 -8.66 -8.68
N ASP A 44 12.46 -9.02 -7.50
CA ASP A 44 11.75 -8.89 -6.23
C ASP A 44 11.44 -7.42 -5.91
N ALA A 45 12.40 -6.51 -6.16
CA ALA A 45 12.21 -5.07 -5.98
C ALA A 45 11.14 -4.50 -6.93
N SER A 46 11.10 -4.96 -8.18
CA SER A 46 10.08 -4.55 -9.15
C SER A 46 8.70 -5.03 -8.73
N ALA A 47 8.55 -6.30 -8.33
CA ALA A 47 7.29 -6.85 -7.86
C ALA A 47 6.72 -6.12 -6.64
N CYS A 48 7.60 -5.71 -5.71
CA CYS A 48 7.20 -4.90 -4.56
C CYS A 48 6.68 -3.52 -4.99
N SER A 49 7.37 -2.88 -5.94
CA SER A 49 6.98 -1.57 -6.46
C SER A 49 5.64 -1.63 -7.20
N ASP A 50 5.45 -2.65 -8.03
CA ASP A 50 4.21 -2.88 -8.77
C ASP A 50 3.03 -3.12 -7.81
N ALA A 51 3.22 -3.96 -6.78
CA ALA A 51 2.20 -4.22 -5.77
C ALA A 51 1.78 -2.95 -4.99
N VAL A 52 2.73 -2.05 -4.72
CA VAL A 52 2.43 -0.77 -4.07
C VAL A 52 1.66 0.17 -4.99
N GLU A 53 2.00 0.21 -6.28
CA GLU A 53 1.25 1.02 -7.26
C GLU A 53 -0.17 0.48 -7.45
N ASP A 54 -0.35 -0.84 -7.53
CA ASP A 54 -1.68 -1.48 -7.56
C ASP A 54 -2.51 -1.15 -6.31
N LEU A 55 -1.89 -1.18 -5.13
CA LEU A 55 -2.55 -0.81 -3.88
C LEU A 55 -2.97 0.65 -3.89
N ARG A 56 -2.12 1.55 -4.42
CA ARG A 56 -2.41 2.97 -4.57
C ARG A 56 -3.58 3.19 -5.53
N GLU A 57 -3.62 2.48 -6.65
CA GLU A 57 -4.72 2.58 -7.61
C GLU A 57 -6.05 2.14 -6.97
N GLN A 58 -6.06 1.01 -6.27
CA GLN A 58 -7.25 0.54 -5.54
C GLN A 58 -7.69 1.53 -4.45
N ALA A 59 -6.75 2.11 -3.72
CA ALA A 59 -7.05 3.14 -2.73
C ALA A 59 -7.69 4.38 -3.38
N ASN A 60 -7.16 4.84 -4.52
CA ASN A 60 -7.72 5.95 -5.28
C ASN A 60 -9.14 5.65 -5.79
N LYS A 61 -9.36 4.45 -6.36
CA LYS A 61 -10.68 3.99 -6.78
C LYS A 61 -11.68 4.01 -5.63
N ARG A 62 -11.31 3.45 -4.47
CA ARG A 62 -12.15 3.47 -3.26
C ARG A 62 -12.43 4.90 -2.77
N ALA A 63 -11.43 5.77 -2.78
CA ALA A 63 -11.57 7.16 -2.36
C ALA A 63 -12.55 7.93 -3.28
N GLN A 64 -12.44 7.74 -4.59
CA GLN A 64 -13.34 8.35 -5.57
C GLN A 64 -14.76 7.80 -5.43
N ALA A 65 -14.92 6.47 -5.31
CA ALA A 65 -16.23 5.84 -5.11
C ALA A 65 -16.91 6.28 -3.81
N ALA A 66 -16.15 6.51 -2.73
CA ALA A 66 -16.67 6.98 -1.45
C ALA A 66 -16.91 8.51 -1.42
N ALA A 67 -16.36 9.29 -2.35
CA ALA A 67 -16.45 10.75 -2.31
C ALA A 67 -17.89 11.29 -2.37
N PRO A 68 -18.83 10.75 -3.18
CA PRO A 68 -20.22 11.16 -3.15
C PRO A 68 -20.90 10.86 -1.81
N ALA A 69 -20.71 9.66 -1.25
CA ALA A 69 -21.28 9.28 0.04
C ALA A 69 -20.77 10.17 1.19
N ARG A 70 -19.47 10.48 1.20
CA ARG A 70 -18.88 11.42 2.15
C ARG A 70 -19.46 12.84 2.01
N ARG A 71 -19.67 13.31 0.77
CA ARG A 71 -20.29 14.61 0.51
C ARG A 71 -21.75 14.64 0.98
N ALA A 72 -22.51 13.58 0.71
CA ALA A 72 -23.89 13.44 1.17
C ALA A 72 -23.97 13.43 2.71
N ALA A 73 -23.10 12.68 3.37
CA ALA A 73 -23.02 12.65 4.83
C ALA A 73 -22.64 14.02 5.41
N ALA A 74 -21.69 14.74 4.80
CA ALA A 74 -21.32 16.09 5.21
C ALA A 74 -22.49 17.07 5.05
N SER A 75 -23.23 16.99 3.94
CA SER A 75 -24.44 17.80 3.72
C SER A 75 -25.52 17.49 4.77
N ALA A 76 -25.82 16.21 5.00
CA ALA A 76 -26.80 15.80 6.00
C ALA A 76 -26.42 16.28 7.41
N ALA A 77 -25.13 16.24 7.76
CA ALA A 77 -24.63 16.76 9.03
C ALA A 77 -24.84 18.28 9.15
N GLN A 78 -24.61 19.04 8.07
CA GLN A 78 -24.88 20.50 8.06
C GLN A 78 -26.36 20.80 8.24
N ASP A 79 -27.24 20.06 7.54
CA ASP A 79 -28.69 20.23 7.67
C ASP A 79 -29.17 19.93 9.09
N LEU A 80 -28.65 18.86 9.69
CA LEU A 80 -28.96 18.50 11.08
C LEU A 80 -28.44 19.54 12.07
N ALA A 81 -27.24 20.08 11.87
CA ALA A 81 -26.69 21.15 12.69
C ALA A 81 -27.55 22.42 12.60
N ALA A 82 -27.95 22.83 11.39
CA ALA A 82 -28.82 23.99 11.19
C ALA A 82 -30.19 23.82 11.88
N ARG A 83 -30.78 22.61 11.81
CA ARG A 83 -32.02 22.28 12.53
C ARG A 83 -31.85 22.34 14.05
N ALA A 84 -30.74 21.83 14.58
CA ALA A 84 -30.44 21.92 16.00
C ALA A 84 -30.31 23.38 16.45
N ASP A 85 -29.53 24.20 15.73
CA ASP A 85 -29.36 25.63 16.04
C ASP A 85 -30.67 26.41 15.94
N HIS A 86 -31.54 26.07 14.98
CA HIS A 86 -32.87 26.65 14.91
C HIS A 86 -33.71 26.27 16.14
N THR A 87 -33.66 25.01 16.55
CA THR A 87 -34.40 24.48 17.71
C THR A 87 -33.94 25.14 19.02
N LEU A 88 -32.63 25.26 19.22
CA LEU A 88 -32.04 25.87 20.42
C LEU A 88 -32.34 27.37 20.55
N ARG A 89 -32.68 28.05 19.46
CA ARG A 89 -33.04 29.47 19.45
C ARG A 89 -34.54 29.73 19.63
N GLN A 90 -35.39 28.71 19.64
CA GLN A 90 -36.83 28.89 19.84
C GLN A 90 -37.12 29.34 21.27
N ALA A 91 -37.99 30.34 21.41
CA ALA A 91 -38.51 30.73 22.71
C ALA A 91 -39.44 29.64 23.27
N PRO A 92 -39.52 29.48 24.61
CA PRO A 92 -40.49 28.57 25.23
C PRO A 92 -41.91 28.93 24.81
N SER A 93 -42.71 27.92 24.47
CA SER A 93 -44.13 28.12 24.13
C SER A 93 -44.97 28.59 25.32
N ASN A 94 -44.56 28.20 26.54
CA ASN A 94 -45.12 28.71 27.79
C ASN A 94 -43.95 29.14 28.72
N PRO A 95 -43.66 30.44 28.83
CA PRO A 95 -42.57 30.91 29.70
C PRO A 95 -42.85 30.72 31.21
N ALA A 96 -44.09 30.43 31.60
CA ALA A 96 -44.45 30.10 32.99
C ALA A 96 -44.34 28.60 33.31
N ASP A 97 -44.19 27.74 32.28
CA ASP A 97 -44.03 26.29 32.43
C ASP A 97 -42.99 25.75 31.42
N THR A 98 -41.74 25.75 31.88
CA THR A 98 -40.59 25.29 31.09
C THR A 98 -40.64 23.78 30.82
N CYS A 99 -41.21 22.98 31.74
CA CYS A 99 -41.34 21.54 31.57
C CYS A 99 -42.30 21.21 30.43
N ALA A 100 -43.49 21.82 30.41
CA ALA A 100 -44.44 21.66 29.32
C ALA A 100 -43.89 22.15 27.98
N SER A 101 -43.12 23.25 27.98
CA SER A 101 -42.47 23.77 26.77
C SER A 101 -41.42 22.82 26.19
N MET A 102 -40.59 22.20 27.04
CA MET A 102 -39.60 21.21 26.60
C MET A 102 -40.24 19.92 26.10
N GLN A 103 -41.33 19.49 26.72
CA GLN A 103 -42.07 18.28 26.32
C GLN A 103 -42.69 18.46 24.93
N ALA A 104 -43.34 19.60 24.68
CA ALA A 104 -43.89 19.94 23.36
C ALA A 104 -42.80 20.06 22.27
N LEU A 105 -41.62 20.59 22.61
CA LEU A 105 -40.48 20.65 21.70
C LEU A 105 -39.97 19.24 21.34
N GLY A 106 -39.86 18.35 22.34
CA GLY A 106 -39.47 16.95 22.15
C GLY A 106 -40.46 16.18 21.28
N ASP A 107 -41.76 16.34 21.52
CA ASP A 107 -42.82 15.69 20.73
C ASP A 107 -42.76 16.14 19.25
N LYS A 108 -42.60 17.44 19.01
CA LYS A 108 -42.45 18.00 17.66
C LYS A 108 -41.19 17.49 16.96
N TRP A 109 -40.09 17.33 17.69
CA TRP A 109 -38.86 16.77 17.15
C TRP A 109 -39.00 15.29 16.78
N LEU A 110 -39.68 14.49 17.61
CA LEU A 110 -39.95 13.07 17.34
C LEU A 110 -40.85 12.87 16.11
N GLN A 111 -41.88 13.71 15.92
CA GLN A 111 -42.72 13.69 14.72
C GLN A 111 -41.92 13.98 13.44
N GLY A 112 -40.87 14.80 13.53
CA GLY A 112 -39.98 15.12 12.41
C GLY A 112 -39.01 13.98 12.02
N ARG A 113 -38.83 12.95 12.86
CA ARG A 113 -37.93 11.80 12.60
C ARG A 113 -38.58 10.63 11.87
N ALA A 114 -39.92 10.57 11.86
CA ALA A 114 -40.67 9.49 11.24
C ALA A 114 -40.93 9.70 9.74
N GLN A 115 -40.33 10.74 9.15
CA GLN A 115 -40.50 11.21 7.77
C GLN A 115 -39.12 11.23 7.10
#